data_AF-A0A328EIR0-F1
#
_entry.id   AF-A0A328EIR0-F1
#
_cell.length_a   1.000
_cell.length_b   1.000
_cell.length_c   1.000
_cell.angle_alpha   90.00
_cell.angle_beta   90.00
_cell.angle_gamma   90.00
#
_symmetry.space_group_name_H-M   'P 1'
#
loop_
_entity.id
_entity.type
_entity.pdbx_description
1 polymer ?
#
loop_
_entity_poly.entity_id
_entity_poly.type
_entity_poly.pdbx_seq_one_letter_code
_entity_poly.pdbx_strand_id
1 'polypeptide(L)'
;MERILNETQKILENLQDAQQKWLENFENFQKLSEYYSSAKWFEDSDAFNNGAIPSEVACGVLSEDGAYNLFVNQHETARESIEIALKYV
;
A
#
# COMPACT_ATOMS: atom_id res chain seq x y z
N MET A 1 -36.18 -1.15 4.46
CA MET A 1 -35.44 -0.10 5.19
C MET A 1 -34.45 -0.71 6.17
N GLU A 2 -34.88 -1.55 7.12
CA GLU A 2 -33.98 -2.23 8.09
C GLU A 2 -32.77 -2.92 7.44
N ARG A 3 -33.00 -3.73 6.39
CA ARG A 3 -31.91 -4.36 5.64
C ARG A 3 -30.91 -3.35 5.09
N ILE A 4 -31.39 -2.24 4.53
CA ILE A 4 -30.53 -1.19 3.95
C ILE A 4 -29.69 -0.55 5.04
N LEU A 5 -30.29 -0.23 6.20
CA LEU A 5 -29.59 0.31 7.36
C LEU A 5 -28.43 -0.62 7.78
N ASN A 6 -28.73 -1.91 7.96
CA ASN A 6 -27.74 -2.90 8.42
C ASN A 6 -26.64 -3.13 7.38
N GLU A 7 -26.98 -3.16 6.09
CA GLU A 7 -26.01 -3.24 4.99
C GLU A 7 -25.10 -2.00 4.96
N THR A 8 -25.66 -0.80 5.07
CA THR A 8 -24.90 0.45 5.08
C THR A 8 -23.99 0.55 6.30
N GLN A 9 -24.47 0.18 7.48
CA GLN A 9 -23.68 0.16 8.71
C GLN A 9 -22.44 -0.74 8.54
N LYS A 10 -22.63 -1.97 8.06
CA LYS A 10 -21.53 -2.90 7.84
C LYS A 10 -20.49 -2.39 6.84
N ILE A 11 -20.93 -1.72 5.77
CA ILE A 11 -20.01 -1.12 4.80
C ILE A 11 -19.16 -0.02 5.46
N LEU A 12 -19.77 0.85 6.27
CA LEU A 12 -19.06 1.91 6.98
C LEU A 12 -18.07 1.36 8.01
N GLU A 13 -18.47 0.35 8.78
CA GLU A 13 -17.59 -0.33 9.74
C GLU A 13 -16.35 -0.92 9.03
N ASN A 14 -16.54 -1.59 7.90
CA ASN A 14 -15.43 -2.15 7.12
C ASN A 14 -14.51 -1.05 6.55
N LEU A 15 -15.08 0.06 6.10
CA LEU A 15 -14.29 1.19 5.60
C LEU A 15 -13.44 1.81 6.70
N GLN A 16 -14.02 2.02 7.89
CA GLN A 16 -13.31 2.56 9.05
C GLN A 16 -12.20 1.63 9.54
N ASP A 17 -12.46 0.32 9.60
CA ASP A 17 -11.45 -0.69 9.94
C ASP A 17 -10.29 -0.72 8.95
N ALA A 18 -10.58 -0.66 7.64
CA ALA A 18 -9.56 -0.59 6.61
C ALA A 18 -8.71 0.69 6.70
N GLN A 19 -9.35 1.85 6.95
CA GLN A 19 -8.65 3.12 7.16
C GLN A 19 -7.74 3.07 8.39
N GLN A 20 -8.22 2.52 9.50
CA GLN A 20 -7.43 2.39 10.72
C GLN A 20 -6.20 1.49 10.51
N LYS A 21 -6.38 0.33 9.88
CA LYS A 21 -5.28 -0.58 9.52
C LYS A 21 -4.25 0.08 8.60
N TRP A 22 -4.71 0.91 7.66
CA TRP A 22 -3.82 1.69 6.82
C TRP A 22 -2.98 2.68 7.63
N LEU A 23 -3.61 3.44 8.54
CA LEU A 23 -2.92 4.39 9.40
C LEU A 23 -1.88 3.69 10.30
N GLU A 24 -2.20 2.53 10.85
CA GLU A 24 -1.28 1.72 11.65
C GLU A 24 -0.10 1.18 10.82
N ASN A 25 -0.32 0.86 9.54
CA ASN A 25 0.72 0.37 8.65
C ASN A 25 1.51 1.49 7.94
N PHE A 26 1.13 2.76 8.11
CA PHE A 26 1.72 3.86 7.35
C PHE A 26 3.23 4.00 7.59
N GLU A 27 3.71 3.76 8.81
CA GLU A 27 5.15 3.77 9.11
C GLU A 27 5.91 2.70 8.32
N ASN A 28 5.34 1.51 8.14
CA ASN A 28 5.96 0.45 7.32
C ASN A 28 5.96 0.82 5.83
N PHE A 29 4.89 1.46 5.35
CA PHE A 29 4.84 1.99 4.00
C PHE A 29 5.92 3.06 3.76
N GLN A 30 6.17 3.94 4.73
CA GLN A 30 7.25 4.93 4.64
C GLN A 30 8.62 4.26 4.56
N LYS A 31 8.89 3.26 5.42
CA LYS A 31 10.14 2.48 5.36
C LYS A 31 10.35 1.82 4.00
N LEU A 32 9.28 1.31 3.38
CA LEU A 32 9.34 0.73 2.04
C LEU A 32 9.66 1.80 0.97
N SER A 33 9.07 2.99 1.07
CA SER A 33 9.35 4.11 0.17
C SER A 33 10.79 4.62 0.28
N GLU A 34 11.29 4.74 1.51
CA GLU A 34 12.68 5.07 1.79
C GLU A 34 13.64 4.01 1.25
N TYR A 35 13.33 2.73 1.45
CA TYR A 35 14.12 1.63 0.90
C TYR A 35 14.16 1.68 -0.64
N TYR A 36 13.01 1.75 -1.30
CA TYR A 36 12.91 1.74 -2.77
C TYR A 36 13.72 2.86 -3.44
N SER A 37 13.85 4.02 -2.79
CA SER A 37 14.63 5.16 -3.28
C SER A 37 16.08 5.18 -2.79
N SER A 38 16.50 4.19 -2.00
CA SER A 38 17.84 4.13 -1.41
C SER A 38 18.86 3.46 -2.33
N ALA A 39 20.14 3.77 -2.12
CA ALA A 39 21.25 3.04 -2.73
C ALA A 39 21.20 1.53 -2.45
N LYS A 40 20.67 1.15 -1.26
CA LYS A 40 20.59 -0.25 -0.84
C LYS A 40 19.65 -1.08 -1.73
N TRP A 41 18.55 -0.50 -2.20
CA TRP A 41 17.65 -1.18 -3.13
C TRP A 41 18.34 -1.49 -4.45
N PHE A 42 19.16 -0.57 -4.98
CA PHE A 42 19.94 -0.80 -6.20
C PHE A 42 20.96 -1.91 -6.01
N GLU A 43 21.69 -1.91 -4.89
CA GLU A 43 22.63 -2.99 -4.56
C GLU A 43 21.94 -4.37 -4.47
N ASP A 44 20.78 -4.43 -3.82
CA ASP A 44 20.02 -5.67 -3.66
C ASP A 44 19.44 -6.14 -5.00
N SER A 45 18.98 -5.20 -5.84
CA SER A 45 18.48 -5.48 -7.19
C SER A 45 19.60 -6.03 -8.08
N ASP A 46 20.79 -5.44 -8.05
CA ASP A 46 21.96 -5.97 -8.76
C ASP A 46 22.36 -7.35 -8.25
N ALA A 47 22.35 -7.58 -6.94
CA ALA A 47 22.63 -8.90 -6.37
C ALA A 47 21.60 -9.95 -6.83
N PHE A 48 20.32 -9.58 -6.88
CA PHE A 48 19.25 -10.44 -7.40
C PHE A 48 19.46 -10.77 -8.88
N ASN A 49 19.72 -9.76 -9.72
CA ASN A 49 19.93 -9.92 -11.16
C ASN A 49 21.16 -10.78 -11.49
N ASN A 50 22.17 -10.74 -10.63
CA ASN A 50 23.37 -11.57 -10.75
C ASN A 50 23.20 -13.00 -10.18
N GLY A 51 22.01 -13.35 -9.69
CA GLY A 51 21.73 -14.67 -9.11
C GLY A 51 22.39 -14.92 -7.75
N ALA A 52 22.78 -13.87 -7.04
CA ALA A 52 23.38 -13.97 -5.71
C ALA A 52 22.36 -14.22 -4.59
N ILE A 53 21.07 -14.05 -4.88
CA ILE A 53 19.98 -14.31 -3.94
C ILE A 53 19.35 -15.69 -4.25
N PRO A 54 19.20 -16.58 -3.24
CA PRO A 54 18.55 -17.87 -3.44
C PRO A 54 17.13 -17.73 -3.99
N SER A 55 16.74 -18.61 -4.91
CA SER A 55 15.42 -18.59 -5.57
C SER A 55 14.24 -18.76 -4.61
N GLU A 56 14.47 -19.30 -3.42
CA GLU A 56 13.47 -19.49 -2.37
C GLU A 56 13.12 -18.17 -1.66
N VAL A 57 13.94 -17.13 -1.80
CA VAL A 57 13.72 -15.81 -1.21
C VAL A 57 12.81 -14.99 -2.10
N ALA A 58 11.65 -14.58 -1.57
CA ALA A 58 10.73 -13.71 -2.29
C ALA A 58 11.37 -12.31 -2.52
N CYS A 59 11.61 -11.96 -3.78
CA CYS A 59 12.26 -10.72 -4.17
C CYS A 59 11.31 -9.75 -4.91
N GLY A 60 10.00 -9.84 -4.65
CA GLY A 60 9.01 -8.96 -5.30
C GLY A 60 9.29 -7.46 -5.07
N VAL A 61 9.92 -7.12 -3.95
CA VAL A 61 10.36 -5.74 -3.63
C VAL A 61 11.45 -5.21 -4.56
N LEU A 62 12.21 -6.09 -5.21
CA LEU A 62 13.29 -5.75 -6.15
C LEU A 62 12.80 -5.67 -7.60
N SER A 63 11.51 -5.90 -7.85
CA SER A 63 10.92 -5.66 -9.16
C SER A 63 10.82 -4.16 -9.45
N GLU A 64 10.96 -3.79 -10.73
CA GLU A 64 10.82 -2.41 -11.19
C GLU A 64 9.42 -1.85 -10.86
N ASP A 65 8.39 -2.69 -11.02
CA ASP A 65 6.99 -2.25 -10.91
C ASP A 65 6.36 -2.45 -9.52
N GLY A 66 6.88 -3.35 -8.69
CA GLY A 66 6.18 -3.83 -7.48
C GLY A 66 5.91 -2.72 -6.46
N ALA A 67 6.97 -2.06 -6.00
CA ALA A 67 6.85 -0.94 -5.05
C ALA A 67 6.25 0.30 -5.72
N TYR A 68 6.63 0.58 -6.97
CA TYR A 68 6.12 1.72 -7.73
C TYR A 68 4.59 1.69 -7.86
N ASN A 69 4.02 0.57 -8.31
CA ASN A 69 2.58 0.41 -8.45
C ASN A 69 1.84 0.55 -7.11
N LEU A 70 2.44 0.06 -6.02
CA LEU A 70 1.89 0.24 -4.68
C LEU A 70 1.82 1.72 -4.29
N PHE A 71 2.86 2.51 -4.58
CA PHE A 71 2.89 3.94 -4.29
C PHE A 71 1.86 4.73 -5.11
N VAL A 72 1.72 4.41 -6.40
CA VAL A 72 0.68 4.99 -7.25
C VAL A 72 -0.71 4.69 -6.68
N ASN A 73 -0.99 3.42 -6.36
CA ASN A 73 -2.28 3.02 -5.77
C ASN A 73 -2.57 3.74 -4.45
N GLN A 74 -1.55 3.93 -3.61
CA GLN A 74 -1.70 4.69 -2.36
C GLN A 74 -2.09 6.14 -2.63
N HIS A 75 -1.43 6.80 -3.57
CA HIS A 75 -1.73 8.18 -3.94
C HIS A 75 -3.15 8.33 -4.47
N GLU A 76 -3.58 7.44 -5.36
CA GLU A 76 -4.94 7.41 -5.91
C GLU A 76 -5.99 7.21 -4.79
N THR A 77 -5.75 6.24 -3.90
CA THR A 77 -6.64 5.95 -2.76
C THR A 77 -6.76 7.16 -1.81
N ALA A 78 -5.66 7.87 -1.58
CA ALA A 78 -5.66 9.09 -0.76
C ALA A 78 -6.46 10.21 -1.43
N ARG A 79 -6.33 10.39 -2.76
CA ARG A 79 -7.15 11.36 -3.50
C ARG A 79 -8.63 11.04 -3.41
N GLU A 80 -9.02 9.79 -3.66
CA GLU A 80 -10.42 9.35 -3.55
C GLU A 80 -11.00 9.60 -2.15
N SER A 81 -10.19 9.38 -1.10
CA SER A 81 -10.58 9.68 0.28
C SER A 81 -10.86 11.17 0.51
N ILE A 82 -10.06 12.06 -0.09
CA ILE A 82 -10.29 13.51 -0.07
C ILE A 82 -11.58 13.87 -0.82
N GLU A 83 -11.79 13.31 -2.02
CA GLU A 83 -13.00 13.55 -2.81
C GLU A 83 -14.27 13.12 -2.06
N ILE A 84 -14.24 11.97 -1.38
CA ILE A 84 -15.32 11.50 -0.53
C ILE A 84 -15.55 12.47 0.63
N ALA A 85 -14.49 12.89 1.33
CA ALA A 85 -14.61 13.83 2.44
C ALA A 85 -15.25 15.14 1.99
N LEU A 86 -14.78 15.75 0.90
CA LEU A 86 -15.32 16.99 0.35
C LEU A 86 -16.76 16.89 -0.14
N LYS A 87 -17.23 15.68 -0.48
CA LYS A 87 -18.60 15.46 -0.94
C LYS A 87 -19.61 15.41 0.20
N TYR A 88 -19.19 15.01 1.40
CA TYR A 88 -20.09 14.69 2.51
C TYR A 88 -19.84 15.51 3.79
N VAL A 89 -18.78 16.32 3.84
CA VAL A 89 -18.47 17.31 4.90
C VAL A 89 -18.80 18.71 4.41
#